data_AF-A0A645CUW8-F1
#
_entry.id   AF-A0A645CUW8-F1
#
_cell.length_a   1.000
_cell.length_b   1.000
_cell.length_c   1.000
_cell.angle_alpha   90.00
_cell.angle_beta   90.00
_cell.angle_gamma   90.00
#
_symmetry.space_group_name_H-M   'P 1'
#
loop_
_entity.id
_entity.type
_entity.pdbx_description
1 polymer ?
#
loop_
_entity_poly.entity_id
_entity_poly.type
_entity_poly.pdbx_seq_one_letter_code
_entity_poly.pdbx_strand_id
1 'polypeptide(L)'
;MFERDGRKLVTVALKSEYGSDDTNVFNDTKKIADYGYDAKKQVFKKAGEKVGTVDLEYKVFGLFGPKKSIEAPIVASNDIMYYKNDINDKSAKVEYDNKDKSAWKLANKKVDLTFSLPNYKSKIPGKIDLSVFDLIKDNIGVYATAIVGTILSLGVIAYSVKFINRKKRYNRRNKNIYKRR
;
A
#
# COMPACT_ATOMS: atom_id res chain seq x y z
N MET A 1 24.92 -9.91 -33.36
CA MET A 1 23.79 -10.38 -32.53
C MET A 1 24.08 -11.81 -32.15
N PHE A 2 23.90 -12.16 -30.88
CA PHE A 2 24.13 -13.52 -30.37
C PHE A 2 22.80 -14.12 -29.92
N GLU A 3 22.66 -15.44 -30.07
CA GLU A 3 21.54 -16.22 -29.55
C GLU A 3 22.06 -17.46 -28.85
N ARG A 4 21.65 -17.67 -27.59
CA ARG A 4 21.98 -18.85 -26.77
C ARG A 4 20.79 -19.14 -25.87
N ASP A 5 20.33 -20.38 -25.82
CA ASP A 5 19.20 -20.84 -24.99
C ASP A 5 17.92 -19.97 -25.13
N GLY A 6 17.61 -19.55 -26.36
CA GLY A 6 16.46 -18.68 -26.65
C GLY A 6 16.61 -17.22 -26.19
N ARG A 7 17.75 -16.83 -25.63
CA ARG A 7 18.07 -15.44 -25.26
C ARG A 7 18.87 -14.77 -26.38
N LYS A 8 18.32 -13.68 -26.91
CA LYS A 8 18.97 -12.83 -27.92
C LYS A 8 19.65 -11.64 -27.27
N LEU A 9 20.94 -11.45 -27.54
CA LEU A 9 21.72 -10.31 -27.05
C LEU A 9 22.24 -9.46 -28.22
N VAL A 10 22.08 -8.15 -28.07
CA VAL A 10 22.73 -7.15 -28.91
C VAL A 10 23.90 -6.59 -28.14
N THR A 11 25.09 -6.72 -28.69
CA THR A 11 26.35 -6.32 -28.09
C THR A 11 27.04 -5.31 -29.00
N VAL A 12 27.63 -4.29 -28.39
CA VAL A 12 28.39 -3.26 -29.10
C VAL A 12 29.73 -3.12 -28.39
N ALA A 13 30.82 -3.38 -29.09
CA ALA A 13 32.17 -3.07 -28.64
C ALA A 13 32.58 -1.72 -29.24
N LEU A 14 32.96 -0.76 -28.40
CA LEU A 14 33.45 0.56 -28.82
C LEU A 14 34.94 0.66 -28.51
N LYS A 15 35.71 1.28 -29.42
CA LYS A 15 37.17 1.49 -29.28
C LYS A 15 37.96 0.19 -29.00
N SER A 16 37.52 -0.94 -29.55
CA SER A 16 38.33 -2.17 -29.52
C SER A 16 39.61 -1.93 -30.32
N GLU A 17 40.74 -2.43 -29.81
CA GLU A 17 42.03 -2.28 -30.47
C GLU A 17 42.05 -3.10 -31.76
N TYR A 18 42.34 -2.46 -32.88
CA TYR A 18 42.60 -3.18 -34.14
C TYR A 18 43.94 -3.89 -34.02
N GLY A 19 43.90 -5.20 -33.74
CA GLY A 19 45.05 -6.08 -33.78
C GLY A 19 45.50 -6.35 -35.20
N SER A 20 46.67 -6.96 -35.37
CA SER A 20 47.24 -7.30 -36.70
C SER A 20 46.40 -8.29 -37.52
N ASP A 21 45.45 -8.97 -36.90
CA ASP A 21 44.58 -10.00 -37.48
C ASP A 21 43.10 -9.60 -37.54
N ASP A 22 42.76 -8.35 -37.18
CA ASP A 22 41.40 -7.79 -37.13
C ASP A 22 40.39 -8.59 -36.27
N THR A 23 40.84 -9.57 -35.47
CA THR A 23 39.91 -10.45 -34.71
C THR A 23 39.49 -9.90 -33.36
N ASN A 24 40.23 -8.92 -32.84
CA ASN A 24 39.99 -8.33 -31.52
C ASN A 24 38.58 -7.81 -31.32
N VAL A 25 38.00 -7.14 -32.32
CA VAL A 25 36.61 -6.63 -32.26
C VAL A 25 35.62 -7.77 -32.03
N PHE A 26 35.81 -8.91 -32.72
CA PHE A 26 34.95 -10.08 -32.56
C PHE A 26 35.16 -10.77 -31.22
N ASN A 27 36.41 -10.87 -30.76
CA ASN A 27 36.75 -11.45 -29.46
C ASN A 27 36.16 -10.63 -28.32
N ASP A 28 36.25 -9.30 -28.37
CA ASP A 28 35.67 -8.41 -27.37
C ASP A 28 34.15 -8.47 -27.39
N THR A 29 33.55 -8.46 -28.58
CA THR A 29 32.10 -8.59 -28.73
C THR A 29 31.61 -9.94 -28.16
N LYS A 30 32.35 -11.03 -28.39
CA LYS A 30 32.05 -12.35 -27.84
C LYS A 30 32.17 -12.36 -26.31
N LYS A 31 33.23 -11.78 -25.74
CA LYS A 31 33.40 -11.66 -24.28
C LYS A 31 32.23 -10.92 -23.63
N ILE A 32 31.77 -9.82 -24.23
CA ILE A 32 30.60 -9.07 -23.76
C ILE A 32 29.33 -9.94 -23.82
N ALA A 33 29.15 -10.68 -24.91
CA ALA A 33 28.01 -11.59 -25.06
C ALA A 33 28.03 -12.71 -24.01
N ASP A 34 29.18 -13.36 -23.82
CA ASP A 34 29.38 -14.42 -22.83
C ASP A 34 29.10 -13.91 -21.41
N TYR A 35 29.63 -12.72 -21.05
CA TYR A 35 29.29 -12.06 -19.79
C TYR A 35 27.78 -11.85 -19.63
N GLY A 36 27.10 -11.38 -20.68
CA GLY A 36 25.64 -11.18 -20.65
C GLY A 36 24.85 -12.49 -20.49
N TYR A 37 25.35 -13.60 -21.04
CA TYR A 37 24.74 -14.91 -20.88
C TYR A 37 24.93 -15.48 -19.47
N ASP A 38 26.13 -15.33 -18.92
CA ASP A 38 26.49 -15.83 -17.58
C ASP A 38 25.94 -14.98 -16.44
N ALA A 39 25.59 -13.72 -16.71
CA ALA A 39 25.02 -12.82 -15.73
C ALA A 39 23.72 -13.39 -15.13
N LYS A 40 23.66 -13.45 -13.80
CA LYS A 40 22.48 -13.85 -13.03
C LYS A 40 21.84 -12.63 -12.38
N LYS A 41 20.51 -12.66 -12.25
CA LYS A 41 19.81 -11.63 -11.48
C LYS A 41 20.23 -11.70 -10.01
N GLN A 42 20.33 -10.55 -9.38
CA GLN A 42 20.59 -10.37 -7.96
C GLN A 42 19.42 -9.67 -7.28
N VAL A 43 19.33 -9.79 -5.97
CA VAL A 43 18.30 -9.12 -5.16
C VAL A 43 18.61 -7.63 -5.10
N PHE A 44 17.71 -6.81 -5.63
CA PHE A 44 17.70 -5.36 -5.46
C PHE A 44 17.05 -4.96 -4.12
N LYS A 45 15.89 -5.54 -3.82
CA LYS A 45 15.14 -5.35 -2.57
C LYS A 45 14.54 -6.67 -2.11
N LYS A 46 14.60 -6.93 -0.80
CA LYS A 46 14.01 -8.15 -0.23
C LYS A 46 12.52 -8.00 -0.01
N ALA A 47 11.81 -9.13 0.02
CA ALA A 47 10.45 -9.19 0.53
C ALA A 47 10.37 -8.58 1.94
N GLY A 48 9.36 -7.74 2.17
CA GLY A 48 9.17 -7.00 3.42
C GLY A 48 9.99 -5.72 3.55
N GLU A 49 10.94 -5.46 2.65
CA GLU A 49 11.74 -4.23 2.70
C GLU A 49 10.92 -3.00 2.27
N LYS A 50 11.13 -1.89 2.97
CA LYS A 50 10.53 -0.59 2.64
C LYS A 50 11.07 -0.09 1.30
N VAL A 51 10.17 0.20 0.39
CA VAL A 51 10.47 0.71 -0.96
C VAL A 51 10.02 2.16 -1.15
N GLY A 52 9.19 2.68 -0.24
CA GLY A 52 8.74 4.08 -0.27
C GLY A 52 7.73 4.39 0.83
N THR A 53 7.11 5.55 0.73
CA THR A 53 5.97 5.97 1.55
C THR A 53 4.89 6.56 0.66
N VAL A 54 3.65 6.56 1.15
CA VAL A 54 2.51 7.19 0.50
C VAL A 54 1.64 7.91 1.53
N ASP A 55 1.23 9.12 1.20
CA ASP A 55 0.29 9.89 2.00
C ASP A 55 -1.14 9.44 1.69
N LEU A 56 -1.84 8.99 2.74
CA LEU A 56 -3.21 8.50 2.69
C LEU A 56 -4.12 9.34 3.55
N GLU A 57 -5.34 9.55 3.08
CA GLU A 57 -6.40 10.25 3.79
C GLU A 57 -7.42 9.27 4.35
N TYR A 58 -7.96 9.59 5.53
CA TYR A 58 -9.07 8.84 6.10
C TYR A 58 -9.97 9.72 6.97
N LYS A 59 -11.22 9.31 7.15
CA LYS A 59 -12.06 9.84 8.22
C LYS A 59 -12.00 8.91 9.41
N VAL A 60 -12.05 9.47 10.62
CA VAL A 60 -11.90 8.71 11.86
C VAL A 60 -12.90 7.57 11.98
N PHE A 61 -14.15 7.70 11.51
CA PHE A 61 -15.14 6.63 11.55
C PHE A 61 -15.37 5.96 10.19
N GLY A 62 -14.34 5.88 9.34
CA GLY A 62 -14.43 5.29 8.01
C GLY A 62 -15.09 6.24 7.00
N LEU A 63 -16.42 6.31 7.00
CA LEU A 63 -17.21 7.11 6.07
C LEU A 63 -17.61 8.49 6.62
N PHE A 64 -17.51 8.70 7.93
CA PHE A 64 -17.92 9.94 8.62
C PHE A 64 -16.90 10.39 9.68
N GLY A 65 -17.09 11.62 10.18
CA GLY A 65 -16.18 12.24 11.15
C GLY A 65 -15.07 13.10 10.52
N PRO A 66 -14.15 13.62 11.35
CA PRO A 66 -13.07 14.49 10.90
C PRO A 66 -12.12 13.74 9.97
N LYS A 67 -11.63 14.46 8.94
CA LYS A 67 -10.61 13.96 8.01
C LYS A 67 -9.22 14.11 8.63
N LYS A 68 -8.36 13.12 8.39
CA LYS A 68 -6.95 13.07 8.78
C LYS A 68 -6.10 12.54 7.63
N SER A 69 -4.82 12.86 7.66
CA SER A 69 -3.78 12.29 6.78
C SER A 69 -2.84 11.41 7.59
N ILE A 70 -2.31 10.36 6.97
CA ILE A 70 -1.28 9.47 7.53
C ILE A 70 -0.29 9.10 6.44
N GLU A 71 1.00 9.18 6.75
CA GLU A 71 2.06 8.68 5.88
C GLU A 71 2.27 7.19 6.17
N ALA A 72 2.03 6.35 5.15
CA ALA A 72 2.12 4.90 5.29
C ALA A 72 3.32 4.34 4.49
N PRO A 73 4.12 3.45 5.08
CA PRO A 73 5.22 2.80 4.36
C PRO A 73 4.68 1.80 3.33
N ILE A 74 5.35 1.73 2.20
CA ILE A 74 5.13 0.71 1.17
C ILE A 74 6.26 -0.29 1.24
N VAL A 75 5.93 -1.58 1.24
CA VAL A 75 6.92 -2.65 1.25
C VAL A 75 6.71 -3.64 0.10
N ALA A 76 7.82 -4.22 -0.38
CA ALA A 76 7.77 -5.25 -1.41
C ALA A 76 7.16 -6.55 -0.85
N SER A 77 6.29 -7.23 -1.59
CA SER A 77 5.75 -8.53 -1.15
C SER A 77 6.69 -9.69 -1.46
N ASN A 78 7.48 -9.55 -2.53
CA ASN A 78 8.45 -10.54 -3.00
C ASN A 78 9.81 -9.86 -3.24
N ASP A 79 10.86 -10.66 -3.39
CA ASP A 79 12.18 -10.16 -3.79
C ASP A 79 12.13 -9.52 -5.18
N ILE A 80 12.65 -8.30 -5.27
CA ILE A 80 12.81 -7.57 -6.53
C ILE A 80 14.17 -7.93 -7.08
N MET A 81 14.20 -8.58 -8.25
CA MET A 81 15.41 -9.12 -8.85
C MET A 81 15.78 -8.36 -10.13
N TYR A 82 17.07 -8.06 -10.32
CA TYR A 82 17.59 -7.34 -11.49
C TYR A 82 19.00 -7.79 -11.86
N TYR A 83 19.43 -7.52 -13.08
CA TYR A 83 20.83 -7.73 -13.47
C TYR A 83 21.66 -6.55 -12.95
N LYS A 84 22.51 -6.81 -11.96
CA LYS A 84 23.33 -5.78 -11.33
C LYS A 84 24.36 -5.22 -12.30
N ASN A 85 24.43 -3.89 -12.41
CA ASN A 85 25.45 -3.14 -13.14
C ASN A 85 25.33 -1.65 -12.79
N ASP A 86 26.36 -0.86 -13.09
CA ASP A 86 26.43 0.56 -12.75
C ASP A 86 25.24 1.40 -13.23
N ILE A 87 24.68 1.06 -14.39
CA ILE A 87 23.54 1.79 -14.97
C ILE A 87 22.29 1.50 -14.14
N ASN A 88 22.00 0.22 -13.92
CA ASN A 88 20.82 -0.22 -13.18
C ASN A 88 20.89 0.21 -11.71
N ASP A 89 22.06 0.12 -11.07
CA ASP A 89 22.26 0.50 -9.67
C ASP A 89 21.94 1.98 -9.42
N LYS A 90 22.25 2.84 -10.40
CA LYS A 90 22.00 4.29 -10.30
C LYS A 90 20.58 4.71 -10.68
N SER A 91 19.83 3.84 -11.37
CA SER A 91 18.56 4.22 -12.01
C SER A 91 17.36 3.38 -11.57
N ALA A 92 17.57 2.29 -10.83
CA ALA A 92 16.51 1.45 -10.31
C ALA A 92 15.58 2.24 -9.39
N LYS A 93 14.28 2.20 -9.70
CA LYS A 93 13.22 2.85 -8.92
C LYS A 93 12.04 1.92 -8.72
N VAL A 94 11.39 2.04 -7.57
CA VAL A 94 10.13 1.37 -7.26
C VAL A 94 9.14 2.44 -6.86
N GLU A 95 8.05 2.55 -7.60
CA GLU A 95 7.04 3.59 -7.41
C GLU A 95 5.65 2.96 -7.26
N TYR A 96 4.81 3.56 -6.42
CA TYR A 96 3.41 3.20 -6.28
C TYR A 96 2.53 4.19 -7.04
N ASP A 97 1.63 3.68 -7.87
CA ASP A 97 0.63 4.49 -8.56
C ASP A 97 -0.50 4.81 -7.59
N ASN A 98 -0.48 6.02 -7.01
CA ASN A 98 -1.36 6.48 -5.94
C ASN A 98 -2.81 6.76 -6.44
N LYS A 99 -3.47 5.72 -6.97
CA LYS A 99 -4.84 5.82 -7.51
C LYS A 99 -5.89 5.97 -6.41
N ASP A 100 -5.73 5.21 -5.32
CA ASP A 100 -6.61 5.27 -4.15
C ASP A 100 -5.87 5.99 -3.03
N LYS A 101 -6.44 7.07 -2.50
CA LYS A 101 -5.88 7.79 -1.34
C LYS A 101 -6.47 7.34 -0.01
N SER A 102 -7.40 6.39 0.00
CA SER A 102 -8.13 6.05 1.22
C SER A 102 -7.36 5.05 2.10
N ALA A 103 -6.94 5.48 3.28
CA ALA A 103 -6.22 4.62 4.22
C ALA A 103 -7.05 3.40 4.64
N TRP A 104 -8.37 3.56 4.84
CA TRP A 104 -9.28 2.45 5.15
C TRP A 104 -9.38 1.40 4.05
N LYS A 105 -9.33 1.81 2.78
CA LYS A 105 -9.38 0.88 1.66
C LYS A 105 -8.07 0.13 1.48
N LEU A 106 -6.96 0.80 1.76
CA LEU A 106 -5.62 0.30 1.48
C LEU A 106 -4.97 -0.42 2.67
N ALA A 107 -5.49 -0.23 3.88
CA ALA A 107 -5.03 -0.95 5.06
C ALA A 107 -5.11 -2.47 4.85
N ASN A 108 -4.00 -3.16 5.09
CA ASN A 108 -3.82 -4.61 4.86
C ASN A 108 -4.10 -5.09 3.43
N LYS A 109 -4.06 -4.21 2.41
CA LYS A 109 -4.24 -4.60 1.00
C LYS A 109 -2.92 -4.72 0.26
N LYS A 110 -2.92 -5.64 -0.71
CA LYS A 110 -1.88 -5.75 -1.73
C LYS A 110 -2.09 -4.65 -2.77
N VAL A 111 -0.98 -4.14 -3.29
CA VAL A 111 -0.95 -3.10 -4.32
C VAL A 111 0.05 -3.47 -5.40
N ASP A 112 -0.17 -2.97 -6.61
CA ASP A 112 0.82 -3.07 -7.69
C ASP A 112 1.84 -1.94 -7.56
N LEU A 113 3.13 -2.28 -7.54
CA LEU A 113 4.23 -1.33 -7.64
C LEU A 113 4.85 -1.41 -9.04
N THR A 114 5.36 -0.29 -9.51
CA THR A 114 6.10 -0.21 -10.77
C THR A 114 7.58 -0.21 -10.49
N PHE A 115 8.26 -1.29 -10.86
CA PHE A 115 9.72 -1.33 -10.89
C PHE A 115 10.19 -0.80 -12.25
N SER A 116 11.10 0.16 -12.23
CA SER A 116 11.65 0.81 -13.42
C SER A 116 13.17 0.78 -13.43
N LEU A 117 13.70 0.45 -14.61
CA LEU A 117 15.07 0.64 -15.07
C LEU A 117 15.01 1.51 -16.34
N PRO A 118 16.14 1.99 -16.89
CA PRO A 118 16.12 2.95 -18.00
C PRO A 118 15.33 2.45 -19.22
N ASN A 119 15.44 1.15 -19.53
CA ASN A 119 14.82 0.52 -20.68
C ASN A 119 13.87 -0.63 -20.30
N TYR A 120 13.42 -0.69 -19.05
CA TYR A 120 12.56 -1.77 -18.58
C TYR A 120 11.61 -1.29 -17.50
N LYS A 121 10.33 -1.67 -17.62
CA LYS A 121 9.32 -1.46 -16.58
C LYS A 121 8.54 -2.74 -16.36
N SER A 122 8.24 -3.03 -15.11
CA SER A 122 7.42 -4.18 -14.74
C SER A 122 6.56 -3.87 -13.52
N LYS A 123 5.37 -4.45 -13.49
CA LYS A 123 4.56 -4.47 -12.28
C LYS A 123 5.02 -5.58 -11.36
N ILE A 124 5.14 -5.26 -10.07
CA ILE A 124 5.51 -6.20 -9.02
C ILE A 124 4.55 -6.05 -7.84
N PRO A 125 4.28 -7.13 -7.08
CA PRO A 125 3.38 -7.06 -5.94
C PRO A 125 4.04 -6.37 -4.74
N GLY A 126 3.30 -5.43 -4.14
CA GLY A 126 3.64 -4.76 -2.89
C GLY A 126 2.47 -4.80 -1.90
N LYS A 127 2.70 -4.25 -0.71
CA LYS A 127 1.64 -3.94 0.26
C LYS A 127 1.92 -2.59 0.89
N ILE A 128 0.85 -1.90 1.27
CA ILE A 128 0.95 -0.77 2.17
C ILE A 128 0.97 -1.34 3.58
N ASP A 129 2.05 -1.10 4.30
CA ASP A 129 2.27 -1.63 5.65
C ASP A 129 1.57 -0.71 6.67
N LEU A 130 0.24 -0.74 6.58
CA LEU A 130 -0.69 -0.02 7.43
C LEU A 130 -1.82 -0.98 7.78
N SER A 131 -2.10 -1.14 9.07
CA SER A 131 -3.23 -1.94 9.53
C SER A 131 -4.42 -1.07 9.91
N VAL A 132 -5.61 -1.68 9.91
CA VAL A 132 -6.82 -1.06 10.45
C VAL A 132 -6.64 -0.69 11.93
N PHE A 133 -5.88 -1.48 12.68
CA PHE A 133 -5.64 -1.21 14.08
C PHE A 133 -4.79 0.05 14.28
N ASP A 134 -3.84 0.34 13.39
CA ASP A 134 -3.04 1.56 13.44
C ASP A 134 -3.94 2.80 13.30
N LEU A 135 -4.89 2.77 12.37
CA LEU A 135 -5.89 3.84 12.19
C LEU A 135 -6.75 4.05 13.43
N ILE A 136 -7.13 2.96 14.10
CA ILE A 136 -7.97 3.00 15.31
C ILE A 136 -7.16 3.52 16.50
N LYS A 137 -5.94 3.01 16.68
CA LYS A 137 -5.05 3.33 17.80
C LYS A 137 -4.69 4.82 17.83
N ASP A 138 -4.44 5.42 16.67
CA ASP A 138 -4.17 6.85 16.52
C ASP A 138 -5.33 7.76 16.95
N ASN A 139 -6.55 7.21 17.04
CA ASN A 139 -7.76 7.94 17.38
C ASN A 139 -8.47 7.38 18.61
N ILE A 140 -7.78 6.61 19.45
CA ILE A 140 -8.38 5.88 20.57
C ILE A 140 -9.16 6.78 21.54
N GLY A 141 -8.69 8.02 21.78
CA GLY A 141 -9.40 9.00 22.59
C GLY A 141 -10.73 9.47 21.99
N VAL A 142 -10.81 9.58 20.66
CA VAL A 142 -12.05 9.94 19.97
C VAL A 142 -13.06 8.79 20.06
N TYR A 143 -12.61 7.53 19.93
CA TYR A 143 -13.50 6.38 20.12
C TYR A 143 -13.98 6.25 21.56
N ALA A 144 -13.10 6.46 22.55
CA ALA A 144 -13.48 6.41 23.97
C ALA A 144 -14.55 7.45 24.31
N THR A 145 -14.37 8.70 23.86
CA THR A 145 -15.36 9.78 24.08
C THR A 145 -16.68 9.51 23.35
N ALA A 146 -16.64 8.99 22.12
CA ALA A 146 -17.83 8.59 21.39
C ALA A 146 -18.62 7.51 22.14
N ILE A 147 -17.96 6.46 22.64
CA ILE A 147 -18.61 5.37 23.39
C ILE A 147 -19.30 5.91 24.66
N VAL A 148 -18.59 6.71 25.46
CA VAL A 148 -19.17 7.32 26.68
C VAL A 148 -20.37 8.20 26.32
N GLY A 149 -20.27 9.03 25.28
CA GLY A 149 -21.37 9.85 24.80
C GLY A 149 -22.59 9.04 24.32
N THR A 150 -22.36 7.91 23.64
CA THR A 150 -23.43 6.99 23.22
C THR A 150 -24.13 6.36 24.43
N ILE A 151 -23.39 5.91 25.44
CA ILE A 151 -23.98 5.32 26.65
C ILE A 151 -24.84 6.34 27.39
N LEU A 152 -24.34 7.58 27.56
CA LEU A 152 -25.08 8.65 28.21
C LEU A 152 -26.37 9.00 27.45
N SER A 153 -26.30 9.12 26.12
CA SER A 153 -27.49 9.44 25.30
C SER A 153 -28.54 8.33 25.35
N LEU A 154 -28.14 7.04 25.31
CA LEU A 154 -29.05 5.91 25.50
C LEU A 154 -29.71 5.93 26.89
N GLY A 155 -28.95 6.26 27.94
CA GLY A 155 -29.48 6.43 29.30
C GLY A 155 -30.57 7.50 29.39
N VAL A 156 -30.34 8.66 28.76
CA VAL A 156 -31.32 9.77 28.70
C VAL A 156 -32.58 9.36 27.92
N ILE A 157 -32.43 8.65 26.81
CA ILE A 157 -33.57 8.16 26.02
C ILE A 157 -34.40 7.16 26.84
N ALA A 158 -33.76 6.18 27.47
CA ALA A 158 -34.45 5.19 28.31
C ALA A 158 -35.18 5.85 29.49
N TYR A 159 -34.53 6.83 30.14
CA TYR A 159 -35.15 7.61 31.22
C TYR A 159 -36.38 8.40 30.73
N SER A 160 -36.25 9.08 29.58
CA SER A 160 -37.34 9.87 28.97
C SER A 160 -38.53 8.99 28.60
N VAL A 161 -38.29 7.81 27.99
CA VAL A 161 -39.32 6.82 27.67
C VAL A 161 -40.02 6.33 28.95
N LYS A 162 -39.26 6.01 30.00
CA LYS A 162 -39.82 5.59 31.30
C LYS A 162 -40.68 6.68 31.93
N PHE A 163 -40.24 7.94 31.88
CA PHE A 163 -40.97 9.09 32.40
C PHE A 163 -42.30 9.30 31.66
N ILE A 164 -42.28 9.31 30.33
CA ILE A 164 -43.49 9.45 29.49
C ILE A 164 -44.47 8.30 29.75
N ASN A 165 -43.98 7.06 29.83
CA ASN A 165 -44.83 5.89 30.07
C ASN A 165 -45.48 5.89 31.46
N ARG A 166 -44.77 6.38 32.50
CA ARG A 166 -45.35 6.57 33.84
C ARG A 166 -46.48 7.60 33.82
N LYS A 167 -46.28 8.74 33.16
CA LYS A 167 -47.31 9.80 33.04
C LYS A 167 -48.55 9.31 32.27
N LYS A 168 -48.35 8.54 31.18
CA LYS A 168 -49.46 7.91 30.43
C LYS A 168 -50.27 6.92 31.28
N ARG A 169 -49.61 6.10 32.13
CA ARG A 169 -50.31 5.18 33.04
C ARG A 169 -51.16 5.92 34.08
N TYR A 170 -50.64 7.01 34.64
CA TYR A 170 -51.39 7.84 35.60
C TYR A 170 -52.66 8.45 34.98
N ASN A 171 -52.54 9.05 33.79
CA ASN A 171 -53.70 9.67 33.11
C ASN A 171 -54.79 8.67 32.70
N ARG A 172 -54.42 7.41 32.39
CA ARG A 172 -55.39 6.34 32.09
C ARG A 172 -56.19 5.91 33.33
N ARG A 173 -55.58 5.90 34.52
CA ARG A 173 -56.28 5.57 35.77
C ARG A 173 -57.34 6.62 36.12
N ASN A 174 -57.03 7.91 35.97
CA ASN A 174 -57.99 8.98 36.26
C ASN A 174 -59.18 9.00 35.28
N LYS A 175 -58.97 8.69 33.99
CA LYS A 175 -60.09 8.62 33.01
C LYS A 175 -61.12 7.51 33.33
N ASN A 176 -60.70 6.41 33.94
CA ASN A 176 -61.61 5.31 34.30
C ASN A 176 -62.45 5.62 35.55
N ILE A 177 -61.99 6.54 36.39
CA ILE A 177 -62.72 6.97 37.60
C ILE A 177 -63.93 7.86 37.20
N TYR A 178 -63.77 8.74 36.21
CA TYR A 178 -64.86 9.58 35.70
C TYR A 178 -65.88 8.82 34.82
N LYS A 179 -65.53 7.64 34.31
CA LYS A 179 -66.47 6.78 33.55
C LYS A 179 -67.33 5.85 34.43
N ARG A 180 -67.09 5.84 35.75
CA ARG A 180 -67.81 4.98 36.72
C ARG A 180 -68.68 5.79 37.71
N ARG A 181 -68.82 7.09 37.50
CA ARG A 181 -69.85 7.95 38.12
C ARG A 181 -70.85 8.31 37.04
#